data_AF-A0AA96N5J3-F1
#
_entry.id   AF-A0AA96N5J3-F1
#
_cell.length_a   1.000
_cell.length_b   1.000
_cell.length_c   1.000
_cell.angle_alpha   90.00
_cell.angle_beta   90.00
_cell.angle_gamma   90.00
#
_symmetry.space_group_name_H-M   'P 1'
#
loop_
_entity.id
_entity.type
_entity.pdbx_description
1 polymer ?
#
loop_
_entity_poly.entity_id
_entity_poly.type
_entity_poly.pdbx_seq_one_letter_code
_entity_poly.pdbx_strand_id
1 'polypeptide(L)'
;MITNSRMMLSGHIMLIDILNRPFYRFAIVAEQRDRDQPFIKPVPIYGTITFNKNKREVVADSLNTSFGNLESSTRQWIEKKLMKEIDEYHERQLLVQRKHS
;
A
#
# COMPACT_ATOMS: atom_id res chain seq x y z
N MET A 1 -4.42 25.40 18.60
CA MET A 1 -3.03 25.17 18.13
C MET A 1 -3.07 24.10 17.06
N ILE A 2 -2.58 24.37 15.85
CA ILE A 2 -2.46 23.35 14.80
C ILE A 2 -1.13 22.63 15.08
N THR A 3 -1.19 21.44 15.66
CA THR A 3 -0.03 20.57 15.81
C THR A 3 0.32 20.01 14.43
N ASN A 4 1.18 20.73 13.70
CA ASN A 4 1.81 20.27 12.46
C ASN A 4 2.89 19.21 12.77
N SER A 5 2.48 18.12 13.41
CA SER A 5 3.34 16.96 13.62
C SER A 5 3.68 16.36 12.26
N ARG A 6 4.98 16.17 11.99
CA ARG A 6 5.44 15.52 10.77
C ARG A 6 5.31 14.01 10.92
N MET A 7 4.28 13.44 10.31
CA MET A 7 4.12 11.99 10.24
C MET A 7 5.08 11.35 9.24
N MET A 8 5.73 10.26 9.65
CA MET A 8 6.58 9.42 8.82
C MET A 8 5.95 8.03 8.68
N LEU A 9 5.85 7.55 7.44
CA LEU A 9 5.33 6.23 7.11
C LEU A 9 6.47 5.33 6.62
N SER A 10 6.62 4.17 7.22
CA SER A 10 7.61 3.15 6.84
C SER A 10 6.98 1.77 6.82
N GLY A 11 7.42 0.93 5.89
CA GLY A 11 6.86 -0.41 5.76
C GLY A 11 6.99 -1.00 4.37
N HIS A 12 6.35 -2.15 4.21
CA HIS A 12 6.33 -2.94 2.99
C HIS A 12 4.89 -3.15 2.52
N ILE A 13 4.70 -3.09 1.20
CA ILE A 13 3.48 -3.53 0.53
C ILE A 13 3.92 -4.52 -0.54
N MET A 14 3.31 -5.70 -0.57
CA MET A 14 3.67 -6.76 -1.50
C MET A 14 2.45 -7.23 -2.26
N LEU A 15 2.58 -7.41 -3.58
CA LEU A 15 1.58 -8.14 -4.35
C LEU A 15 1.57 -9.62 -3.92
N ILE A 16 0.42 -10.13 -3.48
CA ILE A 16 0.29 -11.53 -3.01
C ILE A 16 -0.63 -12.37 -3.88
N ASP A 17 -1.57 -11.76 -4.61
CA ASP A 17 -2.51 -12.51 -5.45
C ASP A 17 -3.07 -11.67 -6.61
N ILE A 18 -3.46 -12.34 -7.69
CA ILE A 18 -4.18 -11.78 -8.84
C ILE A 18 -5.49 -12.55 -8.96
N LEU A 19 -6.50 -12.09 -8.22
CA LEU A 19 -7.78 -12.79 -8.05
C LEU A 19 -8.50 -13.05 -9.38
N ASN A 20 -8.68 -11.97 -10.15
CA ASN A 20 -9.31 -11.93 -11.46
C ASN A 20 -9.01 -10.57 -12.06
N ARG A 21 -8.63 -10.46 -13.34
CA ARG A 21 -8.39 -9.11 -13.92
C ARG A 21 -9.68 -8.28 -13.83
N PRO A 22 -9.65 -7.03 -13.33
CA PRO A 22 -8.49 -6.17 -13.03
C PRO A 22 -8.09 -6.06 -11.54
N PHE A 23 -8.41 -7.05 -10.70
CA PHE A 23 -8.23 -7.02 -9.25
C PHE A 23 -6.93 -7.69 -8.78
N TYR A 24 -6.18 -6.97 -7.95
CA TYR A 24 -4.90 -7.38 -7.38
C TYR A 24 -5.00 -7.30 -5.86
N ARG A 25 -4.48 -8.29 -5.15
CA ARG A 25 -4.46 -8.30 -3.68
C ARG A 25 -3.06 -8.11 -3.16
N PHE A 26 -2.92 -7.23 -2.18
CA PHE A 26 -1.65 -6.87 -1.57
C PHE A 26 -1.67 -7.14 -0.08
N ALA A 27 -0.55 -7.61 0.44
CA ALA A 27 -0.27 -7.60 1.87
C ALA A 27 0.38 -6.26 2.24
N ILE A 28 -0.06 -5.68 3.36
CA ILE A 28 0.47 -4.44 3.91
C ILE A 28 1.02 -4.74 5.29
N VAL A 29 2.25 -4.30 5.54
CA VAL A 29 2.89 -4.27 6.85
C VAL A 29 3.63 -2.93 6.95
N ALA A 30 3.01 -1.96 7.61
CA ALA A 30 3.53 -0.61 7.74
C ALA A 30 3.30 -0.07 9.16
N GLU A 31 3.99 1.02 9.46
CA GLU A 31 3.83 1.78 10.67
C GLU A 31 3.85 3.28 10.36
N GLN A 32 3.04 4.02 11.11
CA GLN A 32 3.00 5.47 11.10
C GLN A 32 3.61 5.98 12.41
N ARG A 33 4.61 6.85 12.31
CA ARG A 33 5.33 7.42 13.45
C ARG A 33 5.30 8.93 13.42
N ASP A 34 5.05 9.54 14.57
CA ASP A 34 5.30 10.97 14.76
C ASP A 34 6.82 11.20 14.81
N ARG A 35 7.35 11.93 13.83
CA ARG A 35 8.78 12.24 13.76
C ARG A 35 9.21 13.16 14.90
N ASP A 36 8.36 14.09 15.28
CA ASP A 36 8.65 15.10 16.29
C ASP A 36 8.46 14.54 17.70
N GLN A 37 7.73 13.44 17.84
CA GLN A 37 7.51 12.71 19.10
C GLN A 37 7.87 11.23 18.99
N PRO A 38 9.18 10.89 18.88
CA PRO A 38 9.64 9.52 18.61
C PRO A 38 9.35 8.52 19.75
N PHE A 39 9.02 9.01 20.94
CA PHE A 39 8.68 8.21 22.12
C PHE A 39 7.21 7.76 22.14
N ILE A 40 6.34 8.37 21.32
CA ILE A 40 4.98 7.86 21.11
C ILE A 40 5.08 6.56 20.30
N LYS A 41 4.33 5.55 20.74
CA LYS A 41 4.30 4.25 20.06
C LYS A 41 3.82 4.44 18.61
N PRO A 42 4.51 3.85 17.61
CA PRO A 42 4.04 3.88 16.23
C PRO A 42 2.64 3.25 16.12
N VAL A 43 1.85 3.78 15.20
CA VAL A 43 0.54 3.24 14.84
C VAL A 43 0.74 2.18 13.75
N PRO A 44 0.50 0.89 14.03
CA PRO A 44 0.69 -0.16 13.04
C PRO A 44 -0.45 -0.14 12.01
N ILE A 45 -0.12 -0.49 10.77
CA ILE A 45 -1.06 -0.68 9.66
C ILE A 45 -0.72 -2.03 9.04
N TYR A 46 -1.60 -3.02 9.21
CA TYR A 46 -1.37 -4.36 8.71
C TYR A 46 -2.65 -5.03 8.24
N GLY A 47 -2.53 -5.93 7.26
CA GLY A 47 -3.63 -6.70 6.69
C GLY A 47 -3.50 -6.80 5.18
N THR A 48 -4.64 -6.91 4.49
CA THR A 48 -4.65 -6.95 3.02
C THR A 48 -5.56 -5.91 2.39
N ILE A 49 -5.22 -5.51 1.17
CA ILE A 49 -6.03 -4.63 0.32
C ILE A 49 -6.27 -5.31 -1.02
N THR A 50 -7.50 -5.22 -1.53
CA THR A 50 -7.84 -5.54 -2.91
C THR A 50 -7.97 -4.25 -3.71
N PHE A 51 -7.20 -4.13 -4.78
CA PHE A 51 -7.09 -2.94 -5.62
C PHE A 51 -7.56 -3.23 -7.04
N ASN A 52 -8.38 -2.33 -7.59
CA ASN A 52 -8.81 -2.39 -8.98
C ASN A 52 -7.87 -1.53 -9.84
N LYS A 53 -7.00 -2.16 -10.63
CA LYS A 53 -5.99 -1.42 -11.41
C LYS A 53 -6.58 -0.50 -12.48
N ASN A 54 -7.77 -0.81 -13.00
CA ASN A 54 -8.37 -0.03 -14.07
C ASN A 54 -8.99 1.25 -13.53
N LYS A 55 -9.65 1.17 -12.37
CA LYS A 55 -10.25 2.32 -11.68
C LYS A 55 -9.29 3.07 -10.76
N ARG A 56 -8.12 2.48 -10.49
CA ARG A 56 -7.09 3.00 -9.57
C ARG A 56 -7.65 3.24 -8.17
N GLU A 57 -8.44 2.31 -7.66
CA GLU A 57 -9.09 2.44 -6.36
C GLU A 57 -8.98 1.16 -5.53
N VAL A 58 -8.97 1.32 -4.21
CA VAL A 58 -9.15 0.23 -3.25
C VAL A 58 -10.63 -0.13 -3.20
N VAL A 59 -10.96 -1.40 -3.46
CA VAL A 59 -12.36 -1.88 -3.49
C VAL A 59 -12.74 -2.72 -2.28
N ALA A 60 -11.76 -3.27 -1.57
CA ALA A 60 -11.96 -4.01 -0.32
C ALA A 60 -10.67 -4.02 0.49
N ASP A 61 -10.78 -4.09 1.80
CA ASP A 61 -9.64 -4.21 2.71
C ASP A 61 -9.96 -5.07 3.94
N SER A 62 -8.92 -5.56 4.58
CA SER A 62 -8.95 -6.29 5.86
C SER A 62 -7.88 -5.72 6.80
N LEU A 63 -7.65 -4.41 6.71
CA LEU A 63 -6.66 -3.75 7.54
C LEU A 63 -7.16 -3.66 8.98
N ASN A 64 -6.22 -3.64 9.92
CA ASN A 64 -6.51 -3.36 11.33
C ASN A 64 -7.18 -1.99 11.54
N THR A 65 -6.89 -1.03 10.65
CA THR A 65 -7.66 0.21 10.48
C THR A 65 -8.11 0.28 9.03
N SER A 66 -9.43 0.25 8.78
CA SER A 66 -9.97 0.24 7.41
C SER A 66 -9.39 1.37 6.56
N PHE A 67 -9.10 1.06 5.29
CA PHE A 67 -8.42 1.96 4.39
C PHE A 67 -9.11 3.32 4.29
N GLY A 68 -10.45 3.36 4.23
CA GLY A 68 -11.23 4.61 4.16
C GLY A 68 -11.09 5.52 5.39
N ASN A 69 -10.74 4.94 6.54
CA ASN A 69 -10.57 5.67 7.81
C ASN A 69 -9.13 6.12 8.06
N LEU A 70 -8.18 5.73 7.21
CA LEU A 70 -6.81 6.19 7.29
C LEU A 70 -6.71 7.68 6.91
N GLU A 71 -5.75 8.35 7.52
CA GLU A 71 -5.39 9.71 7.15
C GLU A 71 -5.08 9.81 5.64
N SER A 72 -5.39 10.96 5.05
CA SER A 72 -5.21 11.17 3.60
C SER A 72 -3.78 10.91 3.14
N SER A 73 -2.79 11.38 3.91
CA SER A 73 -1.35 11.13 3.65
C SER A 73 -1.00 9.64 3.65
N THR A 74 -1.56 8.89 4.59
CA THR A 74 -1.37 7.44 4.71
C THR A 74 -2.00 6.69 3.54
N ARG A 75 -3.23 7.06 3.15
CA ARG A 75 -3.87 6.50 1.95
C ARG A 75 -3.05 6.75 0.69
N GLN A 76 -2.60 7.99 0.48
CA GLN A 76 -1.77 8.36 -0.67
C GLN A 76 -0.44 7.59 -0.71
N TRP A 77 0.19 7.38 0.45
CA TRP A 77 1.42 6.58 0.55
C TRP A 77 1.18 5.12 0.15
N ILE A 78 0.09 4.53 0.65
CA ILE A 78 -0.32 3.16 0.31
C ILE A 78 -0.59 3.06 -1.19
N GLU A 79 -1.41 3.94 -1.76
CA GLU A 79 -1.74 3.94 -3.19
C GLU A 79 -0.51 4.05 -4.08
N LYS A 80 0.43 4.94 -3.73
CA LYS A 80 1.69 5.09 -4.47
C LYS A 80 2.52 3.81 -4.45
N LYS A 81 2.58 3.13 -3.30
CA LYS A 81 3.30 1.86 -3.14
C LYS A 81 2.60 0.71 -3.90
N LEU A 82 1.27 0.64 -3.86
CA LEU A 82 0.48 -0.33 -4.63
C LEU A 82 0.76 -0.21 -6.14
N MET A 83 0.73 1.01 -6.67
CA MET A 83 1.02 1.24 -8.09
C MET A 83 2.44 0.81 -8.47
N LYS A 84 3.43 1.14 -7.63
CA LYS A 84 4.83 0.72 -7.85
C LYS A 84 4.96 -0.81 -7.92
N GLU A 85 4.31 -1.54 -7.01
CA GLU A 85 4.32 -3.01 -7.02
C GLU A 85 3.67 -3.60 -8.28
N ILE A 86 2.61 -2.98 -8.78
CA ILE A 86 1.95 -3.39 -10.03
C ILE A 86 2.88 -3.20 -11.23
N ASP A 87 3.49 -2.01 -11.33
CA ASP A 87 4.40 -1.67 -12.43
C ASP A 87 5.60 -2.62 -12.45
N GLU A 88 6.25 -2.84 -11.30
CA GLU A 88 7.37 -3.77 -11.18
C GLU A 88 6.97 -5.21 -11.50
N TYR A 89 5.76 -5.65 -11.11
CA TYR A 89 5.26 -6.96 -11.48
C TYR A 89 5.11 -7.10 -13.00
N HIS A 90 4.55 -6.10 -13.69
CA HIS A 90 4.42 -6.13 -15.15
C HIS A 90 5.79 -6.12 -15.85
N GLU A 91 6.74 -5.34 -15.37
CA GLU A 91 8.12 -5.35 -15.88
C GLU A 91 8.76 -6.76 -15.75
N ARG A 92 8.62 -7.40 -14.59
CA ARG A 92 9.09 -8.77 -14.35
C ARG A 92 8.46 -9.76 -15.34
N GLN A 93 7.16 -9.64 -15.61
CA GLN A 93 6.46 -10.51 -16.58
C GLN A 93 6.97 -10.32 -18.01
N LEU A 94 7.20 -9.08 -18.45
CA LEU A 94 7.73 -8.78 -19.79
C LEU A 94 9.14 -9.36 -19.99
N LEU A 95 9.99 -9.28 -18.97
CA LEU A 95 11.35 -9.84 -19.02
C LEU A 95 11.34 -11.37 -19.15
N VAL A 96 10.41 -12.06 -18.48
CA VAL A 96 10.25 -13.52 -18.62
C VAL A 96 9.83 -13.88 -20.03
N GLN A 97 8.87 -13.17 -20.61
CA GLN A 97 8.38 -13.44 -21.98
C GLN A 97 9.49 -13.29 -23.05
N ARG A 98 10.33 -12.26 -22.91
CA ARG A 98 11.47 -12.02 -23.82
C ARG A 98 12.56 -13.09 -23.77
N LYS A 99 12.72 -13.80 -22.65
CA LYS A 99 13.69 -14.90 -22.54
C LYS A 99 13.22 -16.19 -23.22
N HIS A 100 11.91 -16.31 -23.46
CA HIS A 100 11.29 -17.49 -24.07
C HIS A 100 10.91 -17.28 -25.55
N SER A 101 11.12 -16.07 -26.09
CA SER A 101 10.99 -15.75 -27.52
C SER A 101 12.37 -15.75 -28.18
#